data_AF-A0AA36JQS3-F1
#
_entry.id   AF-A0AA36JQS3-F1
#
_cell.length_a   1.000
_cell.length_b   1.000
_cell.length_c   1.000
_cell.angle_alpha   90.00
_cell.angle_beta   90.00
_cell.angle_gamma   90.00
#
_symmetry.space_group_name_H-M   'P 1'
#
loop_
_entity.id
_entity.type
_entity.pdbx_description
1 polymer ?
#
loop_
_entity_poly.entity_id
_entity_poly.type
_entity_poly.pdbx_seq_one_letter_code
_entity_poly.pdbx_strand_id
1 'polypeptide(L)'
;AEMEDVGRRLRALRKRAARRQSRPRQRSRGWRCAPASSTCMVVLVYSGGVAEVAAEFAQGRGWWKGRRALAGSADELREIAVEVEQAYDTLPLVQIAALHGDPVKAGLVSEPQMLAIIRWVVERSLYTWTEEQNTVHGVAPSRAQLVERALSAIPPLAPDAWLRWGLRLGKLKPRNRISVAEKQSKAMAYFQWVNAASAAAPAHRPPLLINMDETALVRHPSGLAGTVLKVPAGKPILGDPSSLGERRSHITYLASITHDAEVQLRLPQVLIGNERQFSAAMMRSLPTLPANDAWRRGKAASEAGSISTVQWLEILVAGIQAVLPATDWEEAFAAVGAVAEQSRLGRRLCDALEWQQVPTAPDGLPSVEAARMIFPKNMKVNLEALLHQEMETLKQRRAALKRQSKDAAKDQKLLAAKRQRLLKAR
;
A
#
# COMPACT_ATOMS: atom_id res chain seq x y z
N ALA A 1 -33.24 -46.30 10.74
CA ALA A 1 -32.44 -45.17 10.24
C ALA A 1 -31.68 -44.43 11.35
N GLU A 2 -32.35 -43.92 12.39
CA GLU A 2 -31.67 -43.15 13.47
C GLU A 2 -30.66 -43.96 14.29
N MET A 3 -31.02 -45.19 14.68
CA MET A 3 -30.11 -46.10 15.39
C MET A 3 -28.82 -46.43 14.60
N GLU A 4 -28.90 -46.49 13.27
CA GLU A 4 -27.74 -46.71 12.41
C GLU A 4 -26.85 -45.46 12.28
N ASP A 5 -27.43 -44.26 12.33
CA ASP A 5 -26.68 -43.00 12.37
C ASP A 5 -25.92 -42.87 13.70
N VAL A 6 -26.56 -43.19 14.82
CA VAL A 6 -25.94 -43.23 16.15
C VAL A 6 -24.78 -44.23 16.17
N GLY A 7 -24.96 -45.42 15.61
CA GLY A 7 -23.90 -46.43 15.47
C GLY A 7 -22.71 -45.95 14.63
N ARG A 8 -22.96 -45.23 13.52
CA ARG A 8 -21.91 -44.63 12.68
C ARG A 8 -21.14 -43.53 13.43
N ARG A 9 -21.83 -42.66 14.16
CA ARG A 9 -21.21 -41.61 14.98
C ARG A 9 -20.34 -42.20 16.10
N LEU A 10 -20.82 -43.23 16.79
CA LEU A 10 -20.06 -43.94 17.83
C LEU A 10 -18.78 -44.58 17.28
N ARG A 11 -18.84 -45.25 16.11
CA ARG A 11 -17.65 -45.81 15.44
C ARG A 11 -16.66 -44.71 15.03
N ALA A 12 -17.14 -43.59 14.51
CA ALA A 12 -16.29 -42.45 14.15
C ALA A 12 -15.61 -41.82 15.38
N LEU A 13 -16.33 -41.70 16.50
CA LEU A 13 -15.80 -41.20 17.77
C LEU A 13 -14.76 -42.16 18.36
N ARG A 14 -15.04 -43.46 18.41
CA ARG A 14 -14.08 -44.48 18.88
C ARG A 14 -12.82 -44.52 18.01
N LYS A 15 -12.95 -44.41 16.68
CA LYS A 15 -11.80 -44.31 15.75
C LYS A 15 -10.97 -43.04 15.98
N ARG A 16 -11.61 -41.91 16.33
CA ARG A 16 -10.91 -40.66 16.69
C ARG A 16 -10.23 -40.75 18.06
N ALA A 17 -10.85 -41.43 19.04
CA ALA A 17 -10.29 -41.65 20.36
C ALA A 17 -9.07 -42.59 20.31
N ALA A 18 -9.16 -43.70 19.57
CA ALA A 18 -8.04 -44.62 19.34
C ALA A 18 -6.85 -43.91 18.67
N ARG A 19 -7.09 -43.08 17.65
CA ARG A 19 -6.04 -42.23 17.02
C ARG A 19 -5.43 -41.18 17.95
N ARG A 20 -6.15 -40.76 19.01
CA ARG A 20 -5.63 -39.85 20.04
C ARG A 20 -4.81 -40.59 21.10
N GLN A 21 -5.13 -41.85 21.38
CA GLN A 21 -4.42 -42.69 22.35
C GLN A 21 -3.16 -43.34 21.76
N SER A 22 -3.18 -43.71 20.47
CA SER A 22 -2.04 -44.33 19.79
C SER A 22 -0.97 -43.36 19.32
N ARG A 23 -1.12 -42.05 19.54
CA ARG A 23 -0.06 -41.07 19.29
C ARG A 23 0.75 -40.94 20.57
N PRO A 24 2.01 -41.43 20.61
CA PRO A 24 2.86 -41.27 21.78
C PRO A 24 2.87 -39.80 22.19
N ARG A 25 2.46 -39.53 23.43
CA ARG A 25 2.51 -38.21 24.06
C ARG A 25 3.96 -37.87 24.43
N GLN A 26 4.88 -37.99 23.48
CA GLN A 26 6.15 -37.29 23.60
C GLN A 26 5.78 -35.83 23.36
N ARG A 27 5.63 -35.08 24.45
CA ARG A 27 5.50 -33.62 24.42
C ARG A 27 6.85 -33.07 23.93
N SER A 28 7.17 -33.27 22.64
CA SER A 28 8.15 -32.44 21.96
C SER A 28 7.75 -30.98 22.17
N ARG A 29 8.74 -30.10 22.35
CA ARG A 29 8.69 -28.68 22.80
C ARG A 29 7.73 -27.73 22.04
N GLY A 30 6.49 -28.13 21.77
CA GLY A 30 5.53 -27.38 20.94
C GLY A 30 5.85 -27.41 19.44
N TRP A 31 6.93 -28.04 19.00
CA TRP A 31 7.38 -28.03 17.62
C TRP A 31 6.52 -28.89 16.70
N ARG A 32 6.34 -28.41 15.48
CA ARG A 32 5.59 -29.10 14.43
C ARG A 32 6.46 -30.03 13.60
N CYS A 33 7.72 -29.67 13.38
CA CYS A 33 8.77 -30.55 12.90
C CYS A 33 10.05 -30.33 13.72
N ALA A 34 10.95 -31.30 13.72
CA ALA A 34 12.22 -31.15 14.43
C ALA A 34 13.08 -30.07 13.74
N PRO A 35 13.85 -29.26 14.50
CA PRO A 35 14.81 -28.30 13.96
C PRO A 35 15.78 -28.97 12.98
N ALA A 36 16.25 -30.17 13.32
CA ALA A 36 17.11 -31.00 12.47
C ALA A 36 16.39 -31.76 11.33
N SER A 37 15.09 -31.52 11.09
CA SER A 37 14.37 -32.24 10.01
C SER A 37 14.76 -31.70 8.64
N SER A 38 14.78 -32.58 7.62
CA SER A 38 15.03 -32.18 6.23
C SER A 38 14.07 -31.09 5.74
N THR A 39 12.82 -31.08 6.21
CA THR A 39 11.87 -30.00 5.89
C THR A 39 12.35 -28.64 6.39
N CYS A 40 12.90 -28.58 7.61
CA CYS A 40 13.45 -27.35 8.19
C CYS A 40 14.72 -26.89 7.45
N MET A 41 15.59 -27.84 7.10
CA MET A 41 16.81 -27.57 6.32
C MET A 41 16.49 -27.00 4.93
N VAL A 42 15.44 -27.48 4.27
CA VAL A 42 14.99 -26.91 3.00
C VAL A 42 14.50 -25.47 3.18
N VAL A 43 13.79 -25.15 4.27
CA VAL A 43 13.39 -23.75 4.56
C VAL A 43 14.62 -22.87 4.76
N LEU A 44 15.61 -23.32 5.52
CA LEU A 44 16.86 -22.59 5.74
C LEU A 44 17.51 -22.24 4.39
N VAL A 45 17.78 -23.24 3.55
CA VAL A 45 18.40 -23.04 2.23
C VAL A 45 17.55 -22.11 1.35
N TYR A 46 16.25 -22.35 1.25
CA TYR A 46 15.37 -21.59 0.34
C TYR A 46 15.08 -20.17 0.84
N SER A 47 15.29 -19.90 2.12
CA SER A 47 15.24 -18.54 2.70
C SER A 47 16.55 -17.75 2.54
N GLY A 48 17.58 -18.33 1.93
CA GLY A 48 18.91 -17.70 1.81
C GLY A 48 19.77 -17.85 3.07
N GLY A 49 19.55 -18.89 3.87
CA GLY A 49 20.31 -19.16 5.09
C GLY A 49 19.78 -18.45 6.34
N VAL A 50 18.55 -17.94 6.33
CA VAL A 50 17.98 -17.20 7.48
C VAL A 50 17.35 -18.17 8.49
N ALA A 51 18.11 -18.52 9.54
CA ALA A 51 17.72 -19.53 10.52
C ALA A 51 16.41 -19.21 11.25
N GLU A 52 16.09 -17.94 11.49
CA GLU A 52 14.84 -17.53 12.12
C GLU A 52 13.62 -17.92 11.29
N VAL A 53 13.71 -17.85 9.95
CA VAL A 53 12.61 -18.23 9.05
C VAL A 53 12.32 -19.73 9.15
N ALA A 54 13.38 -20.54 9.26
CA ALA A 54 13.28 -21.98 9.46
C ALA A 54 12.76 -22.32 10.87
N ALA A 55 13.22 -21.60 11.90
CA ALA A 55 12.75 -21.76 13.27
C ALA A 55 11.25 -21.45 13.42
N GLU A 56 10.78 -20.35 12.81
CA GLU A 56 9.37 -20.00 12.77
C GLU A 56 8.53 -21.12 12.09
N PHE A 57 9.06 -21.70 11.01
CA PHE A 57 8.42 -22.83 10.32
C PHE A 57 8.38 -24.09 11.18
N ALA A 58 9.46 -24.40 11.92
CA ALA A 58 9.55 -25.52 12.85
C ALA A 58 8.54 -25.40 14.00
N GLN A 59 8.28 -24.19 14.50
CA GLN A 59 7.19 -23.90 15.45
C GLN A 59 5.78 -24.09 14.85
N GLY A 60 5.70 -24.25 13.53
CA GLY A 60 4.49 -24.58 12.81
C GLY A 60 3.86 -23.42 12.06
N ARG A 61 4.56 -22.30 11.89
CA ARG A 61 4.16 -21.26 10.92
C ARG A 61 4.33 -21.78 9.48
N GLY A 62 3.50 -21.32 8.54
CA GLY A 62 3.53 -21.76 7.14
C GLY A 62 2.76 -23.04 6.78
N TRP A 63 2.36 -23.87 7.75
CA TRP A 63 1.68 -25.14 7.48
C TRP A 63 0.18 -24.99 7.19
N TRP A 64 -0.32 -25.75 6.20
CA TRP A 64 -1.67 -25.53 5.63
C TRP A 64 -2.87 -25.86 6.55
N LYS A 65 -2.80 -26.87 7.44
CA LYS A 65 -3.92 -27.27 8.33
C LYS A 65 -3.43 -28.02 9.56
N GLY A 66 -4.11 -27.85 10.71
CA GLY A 66 -3.96 -28.70 11.89
C GLY A 66 -2.94 -28.19 12.90
N ARG A 67 -3.44 -27.87 14.11
CA ARG A 67 -2.77 -27.20 15.25
C ARG A 67 -2.27 -25.79 14.96
N ARG A 68 -2.75 -24.86 15.79
CA ARG A 68 -2.24 -23.48 15.87
C ARG A 68 -0.77 -23.56 16.28
N ALA A 69 0.10 -22.80 15.62
CA ALA A 69 1.42 -22.55 16.16
C ALA A 69 1.25 -21.96 17.57
N LEU A 70 1.94 -22.52 18.56
CA LEU A 70 2.09 -21.84 19.84
C LEU A 70 3.04 -20.67 19.56
N ALA A 71 2.65 -19.47 19.97
CA ALA A 71 3.58 -18.35 19.97
C ALA A 71 4.60 -18.65 21.06
N GLY A 72 5.78 -19.13 20.65
CA GLY A 72 6.91 -19.27 21.56
C GLY A 72 7.46 -17.91 21.96
N SER A 73 8.26 -17.86 23.02
CA SER A 73 9.00 -16.64 23.37
C SER A 73 10.06 -16.33 22.31
N ALA A 74 10.57 -15.09 22.31
CA ALA A 74 11.67 -14.71 21.43
C ALA A 74 12.95 -15.53 21.73
N ASP A 75 13.17 -15.90 22.99
CA ASP A 75 14.28 -16.75 23.41
C ASP A 75 14.12 -18.18 22.87
N GLU A 76 12.92 -18.77 22.96
CA GLU A 76 12.63 -20.09 22.37
C GLU A 76 12.84 -20.10 20.85
N LEU A 77 12.50 -19.01 20.15
CA LEU A 77 12.74 -18.92 18.71
C LEU A 77 14.24 -18.85 18.40
N ARG A 78 15.03 -18.10 19.18
CA ARG A 78 16.49 -18.05 19.07
C ARG A 78 17.13 -19.40 19.34
N GLU A 79 16.68 -20.13 20.37
CA GLU A 79 17.16 -21.49 20.64
C GLU A 79 16.92 -22.44 19.46
N ILE A 80 15.72 -22.39 18.87
CA ILE A 80 15.40 -23.21 17.70
C ILE A 80 16.27 -22.81 16.49
N ALA A 81 16.51 -21.52 16.28
CA ALA A 81 17.38 -21.07 15.18
C ALA A 81 18.80 -21.61 15.33
N VAL A 82 19.37 -21.56 16.53
CA VAL A 82 20.69 -22.16 16.84
C VAL A 82 20.68 -23.68 16.59
N GLU A 83 19.63 -24.38 17.01
CA GLU A 83 19.50 -25.82 16.74
C GLU A 83 19.40 -26.13 15.23
N VAL A 84 18.77 -25.25 14.43
CA VAL A 84 18.70 -25.38 12.96
C VAL A 84 20.09 -25.20 12.33
N GLU A 85 20.85 -24.18 12.75
CA GLU A 85 22.20 -23.93 12.23
C GLU A 85 23.15 -25.08 12.55
N GLN A 86 23.19 -25.52 13.82
CA GLN A 86 24.00 -26.66 14.24
C GLN A 86 23.64 -27.96 13.49
N ALA A 87 22.34 -28.17 13.24
CA ALA A 87 21.89 -29.31 12.47
C ALA A 87 22.34 -29.22 11.01
N TYR A 88 22.38 -28.02 10.42
CA TYR A 88 22.87 -27.81 9.05
C TYR A 88 24.39 -28.03 8.96
N ASP A 89 25.17 -27.52 9.90
CA ASP A 89 26.63 -27.62 9.93
C ASP A 89 27.13 -29.07 10.07
N THR A 90 26.30 -29.94 10.63
CA THR A 90 26.62 -31.37 10.83
C THR A 90 26.15 -32.26 9.67
N LEU A 91 25.50 -31.69 8.64
CA LEU A 91 25.03 -32.47 7.49
C LEU A 91 26.20 -32.97 6.62
N PRO A 92 26.16 -34.24 6.16
CA PRO A 92 27.06 -34.72 5.13
C PRO A 92 26.94 -33.87 3.85
N LEU A 93 28.06 -33.62 3.17
CA LEU A 93 28.12 -32.80 1.94
C LEU A 93 27.12 -33.26 0.86
N VAL A 94 26.87 -34.57 0.75
CA VAL A 94 25.88 -35.14 -0.17
C VAL A 94 24.45 -34.68 0.13
N GLN A 95 24.11 -34.49 1.42
CA GLN A 95 22.80 -34.00 1.83
C GLN A 95 22.69 -32.48 1.59
N ILE A 96 23.77 -31.74 1.83
CA ILE A 96 23.84 -30.30 1.51
C ILE A 96 23.60 -30.10 0.00
N ALA A 97 24.29 -30.86 -0.85
CA ALA A 97 24.08 -30.81 -2.30
C ALA A 97 22.63 -31.16 -2.69
N ALA A 98 22.01 -32.15 -2.03
CA ALA A 98 20.62 -32.52 -2.28
C ALA A 98 19.61 -31.44 -1.84
N LEU A 99 19.89 -30.69 -0.78
CA LEU A 99 19.08 -29.55 -0.34
C LEU A 99 19.12 -28.38 -1.31
N HIS A 100 20.28 -28.14 -1.94
CA HIS A 100 20.47 -27.12 -2.96
C HIS A 100 20.04 -27.56 -4.36
N GLY A 101 19.59 -28.81 -4.54
CA GLY A 101 19.14 -29.37 -5.81
C GLY A 101 17.62 -29.38 -5.94
N ASP A 102 17.03 -30.56 -6.16
CA ASP A 102 15.59 -30.79 -6.12
C ASP A 102 15.26 -31.66 -4.89
N PRO A 103 14.89 -31.03 -3.75
CA PRO A 103 14.65 -31.75 -2.49
C PRO A 103 13.51 -32.76 -2.58
N VAL A 104 12.59 -32.61 -3.54
CA VAL A 104 11.50 -33.57 -3.76
C VAL A 104 12.03 -34.80 -4.49
N LYS A 105 12.81 -34.63 -5.58
CA LYS A 105 13.45 -35.75 -6.28
C LYS A 105 14.45 -36.49 -5.41
N ALA A 106 15.17 -35.77 -4.55
CA ALA A 106 16.08 -36.35 -3.57
C ALA A 106 15.38 -37.07 -2.42
N GLY A 107 14.04 -37.05 -2.35
CA GLY A 107 13.26 -37.70 -1.30
C GLY A 107 13.37 -37.05 0.09
N LEU A 108 13.92 -35.83 0.16
CA LEU A 108 14.09 -35.09 1.43
C LEU A 108 12.76 -34.52 1.94
N VAL A 109 11.87 -34.13 1.02
CA VAL A 109 10.54 -33.60 1.33
C VAL A 109 9.52 -34.11 0.31
N SER A 110 8.27 -34.26 0.75
CA SER A 110 7.14 -34.52 -0.15
C SER A 110 6.70 -33.24 -0.88
N GLU A 111 6.05 -33.37 -2.04
CA GLU A 111 5.50 -32.21 -2.77
C GLU A 111 4.61 -31.31 -1.89
N PRO A 112 3.69 -31.82 -1.05
CA PRO A 112 2.88 -30.97 -0.18
C PRO A 112 3.70 -30.21 0.87
N GLN A 113 4.76 -30.81 1.40
CA GLN A 113 5.69 -30.13 2.31
C GLN A 113 6.40 -29.00 1.56
N MET A 114 6.88 -29.29 0.36
CA MET A 114 7.61 -28.30 -0.44
C MET A 114 6.73 -27.10 -0.83
N LEU A 115 5.46 -27.33 -1.16
CA LEU A 115 4.49 -26.25 -1.36
C LEU A 115 4.27 -25.40 -0.10
N ALA A 116 4.29 -26.01 1.09
CA ALA A 116 4.19 -25.28 2.34
C ALA A 116 5.46 -24.45 2.61
N ILE A 117 6.64 -25.01 2.30
CA ILE A 117 7.94 -24.33 2.43
C ILE A 117 8.01 -23.10 1.53
N ILE A 118 7.78 -23.26 0.21
CA ILE A 118 7.86 -22.14 -0.74
C ILE A 118 6.88 -21.04 -0.39
N ARG A 119 5.64 -21.41 -0.07
CA ARG A 119 4.63 -20.45 0.36
C ARG A 119 5.09 -19.66 1.58
N TRP A 120 5.66 -20.34 2.57
CA TRP A 120 6.15 -19.70 3.79
C TRP A 120 7.30 -18.74 3.52
N VAL A 121 8.31 -19.18 2.73
CA VAL A 121 9.46 -18.35 2.35
C VAL A 121 9.01 -17.09 1.62
N VAL A 122 8.11 -17.24 0.63
CA VAL A 122 7.55 -16.11 -0.12
C VAL A 122 6.74 -15.18 0.79
N GLU A 123 5.87 -15.72 1.64
CA GLU A 123 5.10 -14.93 2.61
C GLU A 123 6.03 -14.15 3.55
N ARG A 124 7.07 -14.76 4.10
CA ARG A 124 8.00 -14.11 5.04
C ARG A 124 8.87 -13.05 4.36
N SER A 125 9.34 -13.33 3.14
CA SER A 125 10.07 -12.35 2.33
C SER A 125 9.21 -11.11 2.02
N LEU A 126 7.95 -11.32 1.65
CA LEU A 126 7.01 -10.23 1.40
C LEU A 126 6.65 -9.44 2.65
N TYR A 127 6.49 -10.10 3.80
CA TYR A 127 6.26 -9.44 5.08
C TYR A 127 7.40 -8.47 5.39
N THR A 128 8.63 -8.98 5.39
CA THR A 128 9.82 -8.21 5.76
C THR A 128 10.01 -7.03 4.80
N TRP A 129 9.87 -7.28 3.50
CA TRP A 129 9.98 -6.22 2.50
C TRP A 129 8.86 -5.18 2.63
N THR A 130 7.61 -5.58 2.85
CA THR A 130 6.50 -4.63 3.02
C THR A 130 6.64 -3.81 4.30
N GLU A 131 7.10 -4.43 5.37
CA GLU A 131 7.42 -3.75 6.63
C GLU A 131 8.52 -2.70 6.42
N GLU A 132 9.60 -3.04 5.72
CA GLU A 132 10.67 -2.11 5.34
C GLU A 132 10.13 -0.94 4.49
N GLN A 133 9.34 -1.22 3.44
CA GLN A 133 8.72 -0.18 2.62
C GLN A 133 7.84 0.78 3.44
N ASN A 134 7.05 0.24 4.36
CA ASN A 134 6.17 1.05 5.19
C ASN A 134 6.93 1.85 6.26
N THR A 135 7.92 1.24 6.92
CA THR A 135 8.57 1.82 8.11
C THR A 135 9.79 2.66 7.79
N VAL A 136 10.58 2.26 6.79
CA VAL A 136 11.81 2.96 6.39
C VAL A 136 11.52 3.99 5.31
N HIS A 137 10.69 3.62 4.33
CA HIS A 137 10.43 4.48 3.17
C HIS A 137 9.10 5.24 3.25
N GLY A 138 8.23 4.90 4.22
CA GLY A 138 6.93 5.56 4.37
C GLY A 138 5.97 5.31 3.20
N VAL A 139 6.19 4.28 2.39
CA VAL A 139 5.39 3.99 1.19
C VAL A 139 4.69 2.64 1.29
N ALA A 140 3.41 2.61 0.92
CA ALA A 140 2.68 1.36 0.75
C ALA A 140 2.99 0.75 -0.62
N PRO A 141 3.52 -0.48 -0.70
CA PRO A 141 3.76 -1.14 -1.98
C PRO A 141 2.50 -1.31 -2.82
N SER A 142 2.60 -1.00 -4.11
CA SER A 142 1.53 -1.34 -5.04
C SER A 142 1.39 -2.86 -5.18
N ARG A 143 0.19 -3.31 -5.56
CA ARG A 143 -0.07 -4.73 -5.87
C ARG A 143 0.92 -5.30 -6.89
N ALA A 144 1.33 -4.51 -7.88
CA ALA A 144 2.28 -4.93 -8.90
C ALA A 144 3.65 -5.22 -8.29
N GLN A 145 4.15 -4.31 -7.45
CA GLN A 145 5.43 -4.49 -6.76
C GLN A 145 5.38 -5.68 -5.79
N LEU A 146 4.26 -5.89 -5.09
CA LEU A 146 4.09 -7.07 -4.24
C LEU A 146 4.14 -8.38 -5.03
N VAL A 147 3.54 -8.41 -6.23
CA VAL A 147 3.60 -9.60 -7.10
C VAL A 147 5.01 -9.82 -7.62
N GLU A 148 5.67 -8.77 -8.10
CA GLU A 148 7.05 -8.82 -8.57
C GLU A 148 8.00 -9.32 -7.48
N ARG A 149 7.88 -8.75 -6.27
CA ARG A 149 8.65 -9.19 -5.11
C ARG A 149 8.35 -10.64 -4.75
N ALA A 150 7.08 -11.06 -4.79
CA ALA A 150 6.67 -12.42 -4.50
C ALA A 150 7.32 -13.42 -5.46
N LEU A 151 7.34 -13.08 -6.76
CA LEU A 151 7.97 -13.90 -7.79
C LEU A 151 9.49 -13.95 -7.62
N SER A 152 10.13 -12.82 -7.26
CA SER A 152 11.57 -12.79 -6.98
C SER A 152 11.98 -13.62 -5.74
N ALA A 153 11.04 -13.87 -4.83
CA ALA A 153 11.25 -14.69 -3.65
C ALA A 153 11.01 -16.19 -3.88
N ILE A 154 10.56 -16.60 -5.07
CA ILE A 154 10.45 -18.01 -5.45
C ILE A 154 11.84 -18.51 -5.79
N PRO A 155 12.36 -19.55 -5.11
CA PRO A 155 13.69 -20.06 -5.42
C PRO A 155 13.75 -20.64 -6.84
N PRO A 156 14.86 -20.43 -7.58
CA PRO A 156 14.96 -20.73 -9.01
C PRO A 156 14.77 -22.23 -9.33
N LEU A 157 15.00 -23.09 -8.34
CA LEU A 157 14.86 -24.55 -8.47
C LEU A 157 13.47 -25.06 -8.11
N ALA A 158 12.47 -24.19 -7.92
CA ALA A 158 11.09 -24.62 -7.77
C ALA A 158 10.58 -25.17 -9.12
N PRO A 159 10.16 -26.45 -9.23
CA PRO A 159 9.50 -27.03 -10.39
C PRO A 159 8.46 -26.11 -11.05
N ASP A 160 8.42 -26.11 -12.38
CA ASP A 160 7.48 -25.31 -13.19
C ASP A 160 6.02 -25.50 -12.82
N ALA A 161 5.66 -26.69 -12.32
CA ALA A 161 4.34 -26.97 -11.79
C ALA A 161 3.93 -26.02 -10.66
N TRP A 162 4.90 -25.44 -9.95
CA TRP A 162 4.71 -24.60 -8.77
C TRP A 162 4.73 -23.10 -9.11
N LEU A 163 5.30 -22.70 -10.25
CA LEU A 163 5.02 -21.40 -10.88
C LEU A 163 3.51 -21.25 -11.14
N ARG A 164 2.78 -22.35 -11.35
CA ARG A 164 1.31 -22.34 -11.45
C ARG A 164 0.60 -22.04 -10.13
N TRP A 165 1.24 -22.22 -8.98
CA TRP A 165 0.74 -21.67 -7.71
C TRP A 165 0.92 -20.15 -7.68
N GLY A 166 2.03 -19.63 -8.23
CA GLY A 166 2.16 -18.23 -8.62
C GLY A 166 1.02 -17.74 -9.54
N LEU A 167 0.48 -18.61 -10.40
CA LEU A 167 -0.73 -18.29 -11.20
C LEU A 167 -2.04 -18.24 -10.36
N ARG A 168 -2.10 -18.83 -9.15
CA ARG A 168 -3.20 -18.58 -8.19
C ARG A 168 -3.04 -17.25 -7.45
N LEU A 169 -1.80 -16.83 -7.18
CA LEU A 169 -1.52 -15.40 -6.95
C LEU A 169 -1.88 -14.58 -8.19
N GLY A 170 -1.89 -15.15 -9.40
CA GLY A 170 -2.38 -14.57 -10.66
C GLY A 170 -3.89 -14.26 -10.76
N LYS A 171 -4.70 -14.49 -9.71
CA LYS A 171 -5.95 -13.70 -9.52
C LYS A 171 -5.63 -12.23 -9.21
N LEU A 172 -4.43 -11.96 -8.71
CA LEU A 172 -3.65 -10.74 -8.89
C LEU A 172 -3.06 -10.70 -10.30
N LYS A 173 -3.94 -10.64 -11.32
CA LYS A 173 -3.51 -10.05 -12.58
C LYS A 173 -2.97 -8.66 -12.24
N PRO A 174 -1.76 -8.27 -12.69
CA PRO A 174 -1.38 -6.87 -12.70
C PRO A 174 -2.55 -6.16 -13.37
N ARG A 175 -3.29 -5.33 -12.61
CA ARG A 175 -4.46 -4.64 -13.15
C ARG A 175 -3.89 -3.78 -14.27
N ASN A 176 -4.17 -4.16 -15.52
CA ASN A 176 -3.80 -3.50 -16.76
C ASN A 176 -2.42 -2.85 -16.71
N ARG A 177 -1.37 -3.58 -17.11
CA ARG A 177 -0.13 -2.92 -17.55
C ARG A 177 -0.50 -2.07 -18.77
N ILE A 178 -0.84 -0.80 -18.51
CA ILE A 178 -0.86 0.23 -19.55
C ILE A 178 0.53 0.26 -20.17
N SER A 179 0.59 0.26 -21.50
CA SER A 179 1.87 0.32 -22.19
C SER A 179 2.61 1.61 -21.82
N VAL A 180 3.93 1.62 -21.96
CA VAL A 180 4.72 2.83 -21.73
C VAL A 180 4.21 3.98 -22.60
N ALA A 181 3.92 3.70 -23.88
CA ALA A 181 3.30 4.65 -24.79
C ALA A 181 1.95 5.20 -24.28
N GLU A 182 1.08 4.35 -23.71
CA GLU A 182 -0.17 4.81 -23.11
C GLU A 182 0.07 5.70 -21.88
N LYS A 183 1.07 5.38 -21.03
CA LYS A 183 1.44 6.25 -19.89
C LYS A 183 1.95 7.61 -20.36
N GLN A 184 2.85 7.62 -21.35
CA GLN A 184 3.40 8.84 -21.93
C GLN A 184 2.28 9.71 -22.50
N SER A 185 1.37 9.14 -23.29
CA SER A 185 0.21 9.84 -23.84
C SER A 185 -0.70 10.46 -22.77
N LYS A 186 -0.94 9.75 -21.67
CA LYS A 186 -1.72 10.29 -20.54
C LYS A 186 -1.00 11.42 -19.82
N ALA A 187 0.30 11.28 -19.58
CA ALA A 187 1.12 12.33 -18.98
C ALA A 187 1.11 13.60 -19.84
N MET A 188 1.27 13.46 -21.16
CA MET A 188 1.21 14.58 -22.09
C MET A 188 -0.15 15.29 -22.09
N ALA A 189 -1.25 14.52 -22.12
CA ALA A 189 -2.60 15.10 -22.04
C ALA A 189 -2.85 15.84 -20.72
N TYR A 190 -2.33 15.31 -19.60
CA TYR A 190 -2.37 15.97 -18.30
C TYR A 190 -1.56 17.27 -18.30
N PHE A 191 -0.33 17.26 -18.81
CA PHE A 191 0.50 18.47 -18.89
C PHE A 191 -0.09 19.55 -19.78
N GLN A 192 -0.77 19.19 -20.88
CA GLN A 192 -1.52 20.14 -21.70
C GLN A 192 -2.60 20.88 -20.89
N TRP A 193 -3.36 20.16 -20.05
CA TRP A 193 -4.33 20.78 -19.14
C TRP A 193 -3.69 21.77 -18.17
N VAL A 194 -2.58 21.36 -17.54
CA VAL A 194 -1.84 22.21 -16.59
C VAL A 194 -1.30 23.47 -17.27
N ASN A 195 -0.69 23.32 -18.44
CA ASN A 195 -0.15 24.42 -19.23
C ASN A 195 -1.27 25.38 -19.67
N ALA A 196 -2.40 24.84 -20.15
CA ALA A 196 -3.54 25.64 -20.56
C ALA A 196 -4.15 26.46 -19.40
N ALA A 197 -4.32 25.83 -18.23
CA ALA A 197 -4.83 26.49 -17.04
C ALA A 197 -3.89 27.60 -16.57
N SER A 198 -2.59 27.33 -16.57
CA SER A 198 -1.55 28.28 -16.15
C SER A 198 -1.42 29.46 -17.12
N ALA A 199 -1.45 29.20 -18.42
CA ALA A 199 -1.38 30.24 -19.46
C ALA A 199 -2.63 31.15 -19.48
N ALA A 200 -3.75 30.72 -18.90
CA ALA A 200 -4.95 31.54 -18.78
C ALA A 200 -5.11 32.23 -17.43
N ALA A 201 -4.27 31.90 -16.46
CA ALA A 201 -4.21 32.56 -15.18
C ALA A 201 -3.48 33.92 -15.31
N PRO A 202 -3.91 34.96 -14.58
CA PRO A 202 -3.14 36.20 -14.49
C PRO A 202 -1.75 35.95 -13.90
N ALA A 203 -0.73 36.68 -14.34
CA ALA A 203 0.66 36.49 -13.87
C ALA A 203 0.83 36.61 -12.34
N HIS A 204 0.01 37.43 -11.68
CA HIS A 204 0.02 37.64 -10.24
C HIS A 204 -0.94 36.71 -9.47
N ARG A 205 -1.60 35.78 -10.17
CA ARG A 205 -2.60 34.87 -9.61
C ARG A 205 -2.57 33.54 -10.35
N PRO A 206 -1.50 32.74 -10.17
CA PRO A 206 -1.39 31.42 -10.80
C PRO A 206 -2.57 30.52 -10.40
N PRO A 207 -2.85 29.45 -11.16
CA PRO A 207 -3.92 28.53 -10.82
C PRO A 207 -3.59 27.80 -9.52
N LEU A 208 -4.58 27.67 -8.63
CA LEU A 208 -4.49 26.79 -7.48
C LEU A 208 -4.67 25.34 -7.94
N LEU A 209 -3.67 24.51 -7.69
CA LEU A 209 -3.69 23.10 -8.08
C LEU A 209 -4.00 22.28 -6.85
N ILE A 210 -5.10 21.55 -6.88
CA ILE A 210 -5.51 20.67 -5.79
C ILE A 210 -5.51 19.25 -6.33
N ASN A 211 -4.68 18.39 -5.73
CA ASN A 211 -4.78 16.96 -5.94
C ASN A 211 -5.69 16.38 -4.85
N MET A 212 -6.61 15.52 -5.26
CA MET A 212 -7.50 14.81 -4.35
C MET A 212 -7.29 13.32 -4.54
N ASP A 213 -6.94 12.62 -3.48
CA ASP A 213 -6.77 11.17 -3.50
C ASP A 213 -7.59 10.52 -2.38
N GLU A 214 -7.96 9.26 -2.59
CA GLU A 214 -8.70 8.47 -1.62
C GLU A 214 -7.89 7.25 -1.20
N THR A 215 -7.89 6.96 0.09
CA THR A 215 -7.27 5.75 0.62
C THR A 215 -8.19 5.06 1.61
N ALA A 216 -8.20 3.73 1.57
CA ALA A 216 -8.96 2.93 2.51
C ALA A 216 -8.16 2.79 3.81
N LEU A 217 -8.69 3.36 4.89
CA LEU A 217 -8.18 3.21 6.24
C LEU A 217 -8.83 2.00 6.92
N VAL A 218 -7.99 1.08 7.38
CA VAL A 218 -8.44 -0.06 8.17
C VAL A 218 -8.63 0.40 9.62
N ARG A 219 -9.86 0.27 10.16
CA ARG A 219 -10.18 0.70 11.53
C ARG A 219 -9.48 -0.14 12.60
N HIS A 220 -9.20 -1.41 12.28
CA HIS A 220 -8.53 -2.33 13.18
C HIS A 220 -7.34 -3.00 12.49
N PRO A 221 -6.09 -2.55 12.73
CA PRO A 221 -4.92 -3.10 12.04
C PRO A 221 -4.56 -4.54 12.47
N SER A 222 -5.30 -5.16 13.40
CA SER A 222 -4.98 -6.55 13.80
C SER A 222 -5.26 -7.55 12.67
N GLY A 223 -4.20 -8.23 12.24
CA GLY A 223 -4.28 -9.33 11.28
C GLY A 223 -4.86 -8.94 9.93
N LEU A 224 -4.23 -7.98 9.23
CA LEU A 224 -4.56 -7.55 7.86
C LEU A 224 -5.00 -8.74 6.99
N ALA A 225 -6.25 -8.69 6.50
CA ALA A 225 -6.79 -9.60 5.51
C ALA A 225 -7.11 -8.79 4.26
N GLY A 226 -6.17 -8.71 3.31
CA GLY A 226 -6.39 -7.95 2.08
C GLY A 226 -5.18 -7.73 1.18
N THR A 227 -3.95 -7.82 1.70
CA THR A 227 -2.74 -7.56 0.91
C THR A 227 -1.70 -8.62 1.18
N VAL A 228 -1.69 -9.68 0.36
CA VAL A 228 -0.64 -10.72 0.18
C VAL A 228 -0.21 -11.54 1.41
N LEU A 229 -0.44 -11.04 2.61
CA LEU A 229 -0.12 -11.64 3.90
C LEU A 229 -1.45 -11.94 4.57
N LYS A 230 -1.94 -13.16 4.38
CA LYS A 230 -2.78 -13.76 5.43
C LYS A 230 -1.86 -13.94 6.63
N VAL A 231 -1.87 -13.00 7.58
CA VAL A 231 -1.58 -13.43 8.96
C VAL A 231 -2.57 -14.57 9.23
N PRO A 232 -2.12 -15.78 9.62
CA PRO A 232 -3.00 -16.92 9.74
C PRO A 232 -4.23 -16.51 10.56
N ALA A 233 -5.43 -16.65 9.97
CA ALA A 233 -6.69 -16.41 10.66
C ALA A 233 -6.76 -17.36 11.86
N GLY A 234 -6.24 -16.93 12.99
CA GLY A 234 -5.61 -17.90 13.89
C GLY A 234 -5.30 -17.44 15.30
N LYS A 235 -5.70 -16.24 15.70
CA LYS A 235 -6.13 -15.84 17.06
C LYS A 235 -6.41 -14.33 17.03
N PRO A 236 -7.49 -13.80 17.64
CA PRO A 236 -7.36 -12.47 18.25
C PRO A 236 -6.06 -12.49 19.07
N ILE A 237 -5.19 -11.49 18.95
CA ILE A 237 -4.13 -11.30 19.96
C ILE A 237 -4.83 -11.51 21.31
N LEU A 238 -4.35 -12.41 22.18
CA LEU A 238 -5.10 -12.77 23.38
C LEU A 238 -5.38 -11.46 24.14
N GLY A 239 -6.66 -11.03 24.22
CA GLY A 239 -7.03 -9.70 24.71
C GLY A 239 -7.51 -8.67 23.68
N ASP A 240 -7.47 -8.96 22.37
CA ASP A 240 -8.00 -8.10 21.30
C ASP A 240 -9.51 -8.35 21.14
N PRO A 241 -10.37 -7.46 21.66
CA PRO A 241 -11.82 -7.66 21.72
C PRO A 241 -12.50 -7.38 20.38
N SER A 242 -11.75 -7.05 19.31
CA SER A 242 -12.33 -6.60 18.06
C SER A 242 -13.15 -7.67 17.35
N SER A 243 -14.38 -7.31 16.98
CA SER A 243 -15.27 -8.17 16.20
C SER A 243 -14.76 -8.38 14.77
N LEU A 244 -15.20 -9.45 14.11
CA LEU A 244 -14.94 -9.65 12.67
C LEU A 244 -15.46 -8.50 11.81
N GLY A 245 -16.54 -7.84 12.24
CA GLY A 245 -17.08 -6.65 11.58
C GLY A 245 -16.09 -5.49 11.62
N GLU A 246 -15.46 -5.25 12.77
CA GLU A 246 -14.46 -4.19 12.94
C GLU A 246 -13.19 -4.44 12.14
N ARG A 247 -12.71 -5.68 12.10
CA ARG A 247 -11.52 -6.06 11.31
C ARG A 247 -11.73 -5.96 9.80
N ARG A 248 -12.98 -6.10 9.35
CA ARG A 248 -13.35 -5.95 7.93
C ARG A 248 -13.84 -4.55 7.61
N SER A 249 -13.99 -3.69 8.61
CA SER A 249 -14.48 -2.35 8.43
C SER A 249 -13.36 -1.45 7.89
N HIS A 250 -13.69 -0.75 6.81
CA HIS A 250 -12.83 0.25 6.21
C HIS A 250 -13.56 1.59 6.25
N ILE A 251 -12.78 2.65 6.37
CA ILE A 251 -13.19 4.04 6.23
C ILE A 251 -12.43 4.57 5.03
N THR A 252 -13.09 5.28 4.13
CA THR A 252 -12.40 5.98 3.05
C THR A 252 -11.92 7.32 3.57
N TYR A 253 -10.63 7.58 3.49
CA TYR A 253 -10.05 8.89 3.74
C TYR A 253 -9.78 9.57 2.41
N LEU A 254 -10.41 10.71 2.19
CA LEU A 254 -10.21 11.58 1.05
C LEU A 254 -9.32 12.74 1.50
N ALA A 255 -8.11 12.79 0.94
CA ALA A 255 -7.14 13.84 1.22
C ALA A 255 -7.12 14.85 0.07
N SER A 256 -7.14 16.13 0.41
CA SER A 256 -6.86 17.22 -0.54
C SER A 256 -5.49 17.82 -0.22
N ILE A 257 -4.61 17.86 -1.22
CA ILE A 257 -3.29 18.48 -1.12
C ILE A 257 -3.10 19.55 -2.21
N THR A 258 -2.31 20.58 -1.93
CA THR A 258 -1.97 21.66 -2.85
C THR A 258 -0.54 22.12 -2.62
N HIS A 259 0.04 22.75 -3.65
CA HIS A 259 1.39 23.33 -3.60
C HIS A 259 1.46 24.61 -2.74
N ASP A 260 0.34 25.28 -2.49
CA ASP A 260 0.29 26.50 -1.67
C ASP A 260 0.11 26.15 -0.19
N ALA A 261 1.17 26.34 0.60
CA ALA A 261 1.17 26.02 2.03
C ALA A 261 0.11 26.78 2.84
N GLU A 262 -0.22 28.04 2.48
CA GLU A 262 -1.25 28.81 3.19
C GLU A 262 -2.64 28.27 2.91
N VAL A 263 -2.88 27.84 1.66
CA VAL A 263 -4.16 27.23 1.25
C VAL A 263 -4.27 25.80 1.78
N GLN A 264 -3.17 25.05 1.86
CA GLN A 264 -3.14 23.68 2.38
C GLN A 264 -3.77 23.57 3.77
N LEU A 265 -3.57 24.57 4.63
CA LEU A 265 -4.17 24.65 5.97
C LEU A 265 -5.71 24.69 5.96
N ARG A 266 -6.30 25.08 4.83
CA ARG A 266 -7.74 25.30 4.66
C ARG A 266 -8.40 24.19 3.83
N LEU A 267 -7.62 23.28 3.26
CA LEU A 267 -8.16 22.21 2.41
C LEU A 267 -8.88 21.15 3.25
N PRO A 268 -10.04 20.64 2.77
CA PRO A 268 -10.80 19.65 3.49
C PRO A 268 -10.05 18.32 3.57
N GLN A 269 -10.16 17.66 4.72
CA GLN A 269 -9.68 16.30 4.94
C GLN A 269 -10.90 15.48 5.39
N VAL A 270 -11.39 14.59 4.53
CA VAL A 270 -12.73 13.99 4.70
C VAL A 270 -12.62 12.51 5.00
N LEU A 271 -13.25 12.07 6.09
CA LEU A 271 -13.46 10.66 6.40
C LEU A 271 -14.87 10.26 6.01
N ILE A 272 -14.98 9.24 5.16
CA ILE A 272 -16.23 8.69 4.66
C ILE A 272 -16.36 7.26 5.18
N GLY A 273 -17.46 6.98 5.86
CA GLY A 273 -17.80 5.63 6.29
C GLY A 273 -19.27 5.51 6.61
N ASN A 274 -19.68 4.29 6.93
CA ASN A 274 -21.07 3.98 7.20
C ASN A 274 -21.53 4.60 8.53
N GLU A 275 -22.81 4.93 8.64
CA GLU A 275 -23.43 5.45 9.87
C GLU A 275 -23.19 4.54 11.08
N ARG A 276 -23.17 3.22 10.86
CA ARG A 276 -22.83 2.23 11.91
C ARG A 276 -21.39 2.37 12.43
N GLN A 277 -20.50 2.97 11.65
CA GLN A 277 -19.11 3.27 12.01
C GLN A 277 -18.99 4.67 12.61
N PHE A 278 -19.75 5.64 12.08
CA PHE A 278 -19.82 7.03 12.54
C PHE A 278 -21.17 7.33 13.20
N SER A 279 -21.44 6.70 14.36
CA SER A 279 -22.73 6.94 15.03
C SER A 279 -22.85 8.40 15.45
N ALA A 280 -24.07 8.96 15.44
CA ALA A 280 -24.28 10.35 15.84
C ALA A 280 -23.80 10.63 17.27
N ALA A 281 -23.86 9.65 18.16
CA ALA A 281 -23.31 9.75 19.52
C ALA A 281 -21.78 9.89 19.50
N MET A 282 -21.10 9.09 18.67
CA MET A 282 -19.64 9.16 18.51
C MET A 282 -19.21 10.48 17.86
N MET A 283 -19.94 10.95 16.84
CA MET A 283 -19.64 12.22 16.19
C MET A 283 -19.79 13.40 17.14
N ARG A 284 -20.76 13.35 18.06
CA ARG A 284 -20.92 14.35 19.13
C ARG A 284 -19.84 14.27 20.21
N SER A 285 -19.14 13.14 20.35
CA SER A 285 -18.12 12.96 21.39
C SER A 285 -16.70 13.29 20.94
N LEU A 286 -16.48 13.60 19.65
CA LEU A 286 -15.16 13.95 19.13
C LEU A 286 -14.79 15.39 19.54
N PRO A 287 -13.68 15.62 20.25
CA PRO A 287 -13.18 16.97 20.51
C PRO A 287 -12.65 17.62 19.22
N THR A 288 -12.37 18.91 19.25
CA THR A 288 -11.55 19.60 18.24
C THR A 288 -10.07 19.26 18.48
N LEU A 289 -9.38 18.73 17.46
CA LEU A 289 -8.22 17.84 17.68
C LEU A 289 -6.85 18.46 17.41
N PRO A 290 -5.84 18.07 18.22
CA PRO A 290 -4.41 18.17 17.87
C PRO A 290 -3.57 16.88 18.09
N ALA A 291 -2.45 16.81 17.34
CA ALA A 291 -1.12 16.15 17.47
C ALA A 291 -0.88 14.63 17.80
N ASN A 292 -0.03 14.03 16.94
CA ASN A 292 0.31 12.61 16.68
C ASN A 292 0.76 11.70 17.85
N ASP A 293 1.25 12.24 18.96
CA ASP A 293 1.81 11.42 20.04
C ASP A 293 0.76 10.66 20.85
N ALA A 294 -0.52 10.95 20.62
CA ALA A 294 -1.65 10.33 21.30
C ALA A 294 -1.75 8.82 21.05
N TRP A 295 -1.27 8.30 19.91
CA TRP A 295 -1.51 6.88 19.56
C TRP A 295 -0.63 5.91 20.32
N ARG A 296 0.68 6.16 20.29
CA ARG A 296 1.64 5.28 20.97
C ARG A 296 1.36 5.31 22.48
N ARG A 297 1.05 6.49 23.03
CA ARG A 297 0.68 6.64 24.45
C ARG A 297 -0.68 6.02 24.77
N GLY A 298 -1.71 6.28 23.98
CA GLY A 298 -3.06 5.76 24.23
C GLY A 298 -3.14 4.24 24.12
N LYS A 299 -2.41 3.64 23.18
CA LYS A 299 -2.33 2.19 23.06
C LYS A 299 -1.51 1.54 24.18
N ALA A 300 -0.39 2.16 24.59
CA ALA A 300 0.45 1.66 25.68
C ALA A 300 -0.20 1.85 27.06
N ALA A 301 -1.02 2.89 27.25
CA ALA A 301 -1.74 3.17 28.50
C ALA A 301 -3.05 2.39 28.64
N SER A 302 -3.56 1.78 27.56
CA SER A 302 -4.74 0.92 27.62
C SER A 302 -4.37 -0.42 28.22
N GLU A 303 -4.96 -0.76 29.37
CA GLU A 303 -4.79 -2.08 30.02
C GLU A 303 -5.14 -3.26 29.10
N ALA A 304 -6.01 -3.02 28.10
CA ALA A 304 -6.41 -4.03 27.11
C ALA A 304 -5.54 -4.03 25.84
N GLY A 305 -4.59 -3.09 25.70
CA GLY A 305 -3.78 -2.92 24.49
C GLY A 305 -4.59 -2.51 23.25
N SER A 306 -5.84 -2.09 23.42
CA SER A 306 -6.77 -1.65 22.37
C SER A 306 -7.15 -0.18 22.56
N ILE A 307 -7.27 0.56 21.46
CA ILE A 307 -7.75 1.95 21.44
C ILE A 307 -9.21 1.97 20.98
N SER A 308 -10.01 2.90 21.51
CA SER A 308 -11.38 3.10 21.04
C SER A 308 -11.42 3.72 19.63
N THR A 309 -12.57 3.64 18.94
CA THR A 309 -12.75 4.30 17.64
C THR A 309 -12.54 5.80 17.73
N VAL A 310 -13.01 6.42 18.82
CA VAL A 310 -12.83 7.85 19.08
C VAL A 310 -11.34 8.13 19.14
N GLN A 311 -10.60 7.49 20.04
CA GLN A 311 -9.15 7.67 20.16
C GLN A 311 -8.42 7.43 18.83
N TRP A 312 -8.79 6.38 18.08
CA TRP A 312 -8.23 6.12 16.75
C TRP A 312 -8.46 7.28 15.76
N LEU A 313 -9.65 7.87 15.75
CA LEU A 313 -9.96 9.06 14.93
C LEU A 313 -9.16 10.28 15.40
N GLU A 314 -9.01 10.48 16.71
CA GLU A 314 -8.23 11.57 17.28
C GLU A 314 -6.79 11.54 16.76
N ILE A 315 -6.19 10.36 16.84
CA ILE A 315 -4.85 10.08 16.35
C ILE A 315 -4.73 10.33 14.86
N LEU A 316 -5.69 9.81 14.10
CA LEU A 316 -5.66 9.87 12.64
C LEU A 316 -5.73 11.33 12.17
N VAL A 317 -6.70 12.09 12.70
CA VAL A 317 -6.85 13.52 12.38
C VAL A 317 -5.62 14.30 12.80
N ALA A 318 -5.10 14.04 14.00
CA ALA A 318 -3.88 14.64 14.48
C ALA A 318 -2.68 14.35 13.57
N GLY A 319 -2.57 13.14 13.03
CA GLY A 319 -1.52 12.79 12.09
C GLY A 319 -1.64 13.42 10.73
N ILE A 320 -2.87 13.48 10.21
CA ILE A 320 -3.17 14.22 8.99
C ILE A 320 -2.80 15.69 9.14
N GLN A 321 -3.17 16.33 10.27
CA GLN A 321 -2.88 17.73 10.55
C GLN A 321 -1.40 18.02 10.81
N ALA A 322 -0.66 17.07 11.37
CA ALA A 322 0.78 17.24 11.61
C ALA A 322 1.61 17.06 10.33
N VAL A 323 1.13 16.24 9.38
CA VAL A 323 1.88 15.93 8.16
C VAL A 323 1.45 16.82 7.00
N LEU A 324 0.17 16.83 6.62
CA LEU A 324 -0.24 17.49 5.37
C LEU A 324 -0.07 19.01 5.42
N PRO A 325 -0.56 19.73 6.46
CA PRO A 325 -0.27 21.15 6.70
C PRO A 325 1.20 21.56 6.76
N ALA A 326 2.05 20.77 7.41
CA ALA A 326 3.43 21.14 7.69
C ALA A 326 4.39 20.78 6.55
N THR A 327 3.95 19.96 5.61
CA THR A 327 4.74 19.57 4.45
C THR A 327 4.61 20.63 3.37
N ASP A 328 5.74 21.13 2.90
CA ASP A 328 5.80 21.89 1.66
C ASP A 328 5.66 20.92 0.47
N TRP A 329 4.54 21.03 -0.24
CA TRP A 329 4.22 20.18 -1.37
C TRP A 329 4.67 20.77 -2.71
N GLU A 330 5.26 21.96 -2.75
CA GLU A 330 5.65 22.59 -4.01
C GLU A 330 6.58 21.70 -4.82
N GLU A 331 7.65 21.17 -4.18
CA GLU A 331 8.59 20.26 -4.82
C GLU A 331 7.92 18.95 -5.27
N ALA A 332 6.94 18.44 -4.52
CA ALA A 332 6.21 17.24 -4.90
C ALA A 332 5.34 17.48 -6.14
N PHE A 333 4.66 18.63 -6.21
CA PHE A 333 3.89 19.06 -7.38
C PHE A 333 4.80 19.33 -8.59
N ALA A 334 5.97 19.92 -8.37
CA ALA A 334 6.97 20.13 -9.41
C ALA A 334 7.52 18.81 -9.97
N ALA A 335 7.86 17.86 -9.09
CA ALA A 335 8.37 16.55 -9.46
C ALA A 335 7.38 15.72 -10.29
N VAL A 336 6.08 16.02 -10.25
CA VAL A 336 5.06 15.37 -11.07
C VAL A 336 4.54 16.23 -12.22
N GLY A 337 5.12 17.42 -12.44
CA GLY A 337 4.76 18.33 -13.53
C GLY A 337 3.38 18.95 -13.37
N ALA A 338 2.90 19.04 -12.13
CA ALA A 338 1.64 19.71 -11.81
C ALA A 338 1.81 21.23 -11.81
N VAL A 339 2.97 21.75 -11.40
CA VAL A 339 3.34 23.14 -11.69
C VAL A 339 3.74 23.24 -13.17
N ALA A 340 3.49 24.39 -13.82
CA ALA A 340 3.57 24.57 -15.29
C ALA A 340 4.98 24.50 -15.91
N GLU A 341 5.84 23.64 -15.37
CA GLU A 341 7.25 23.55 -15.71
C GLU A 341 7.67 22.07 -15.71
N GLN A 342 7.65 21.43 -16.88
CA GLN A 342 8.07 20.04 -17.02
C GLN A 342 9.60 19.85 -16.87
N SER A 343 10.39 20.93 -16.77
CA SER A 343 11.83 20.86 -16.52
C SER A 343 12.15 20.24 -15.16
N ARG A 344 11.22 20.34 -14.20
CA ARG A 344 11.37 19.89 -12.81
C ARG A 344 10.85 18.48 -12.56
N LEU A 345 10.52 17.70 -13.60
CA LEU A 345 10.04 16.33 -13.40
C LEU A 345 11.06 15.48 -12.65
N GLY A 346 10.56 14.77 -11.63
CA GLY A 346 11.37 13.90 -10.80
C GLY A 346 11.85 12.69 -11.60
N ARG A 347 13.10 12.27 -11.33
CA ARG A 347 13.77 11.16 -12.02
C ARG A 347 12.92 9.88 -12.04
N ARG A 348 12.24 9.57 -10.92
CA ARG A 348 11.35 8.41 -10.79
C ARG A 348 10.22 8.42 -11.83
N LEU A 349 9.61 9.58 -12.08
CA LEU A 349 8.54 9.71 -13.08
C LEU A 349 9.11 9.59 -14.49
N CYS A 350 10.26 10.22 -14.77
CA CYS A 350 10.96 10.09 -16.05
C CYS A 350 11.31 8.63 -16.35
N ASP A 351 11.87 7.89 -15.38
CA ASP A 351 12.20 6.47 -15.54
C ASP A 351 10.91 5.63 -15.75
N ALA A 352 9.84 5.91 -15.01
CA ALA A 352 8.56 5.21 -15.15
C ALA A 352 7.86 5.45 -16.51
N LEU A 353 8.20 6.57 -17.18
CA LEU A 353 7.74 6.98 -18.50
C LEU A 353 8.79 6.71 -19.59
N GLU A 354 9.95 6.16 -19.26
CA GLU A 354 11.08 5.94 -20.16
C GLU A 354 11.51 7.20 -20.94
N TRP A 355 11.43 8.38 -20.30
CA TRP A 355 11.88 9.63 -20.87
C TRP A 355 13.35 9.90 -20.53
N GLN A 356 14.21 9.85 -21.54
CA GLN A 356 15.60 10.31 -21.41
C GLN A 356 15.68 11.85 -21.37
N GLN A 357 14.79 12.49 -22.13
CA GLN A 357 14.54 13.92 -22.11
C GLN A 357 13.04 14.15 -21.97
N VAL A 358 12.65 15.06 -21.09
CA VAL A 358 11.24 15.36 -20.86
C VAL A 358 10.68 16.09 -22.09
N PRO A 359 9.67 15.53 -22.78
CA PRO A 359 9.05 16.20 -23.91
C PRO A 359 8.28 17.45 -23.45
N THR A 360 8.35 18.51 -24.23
CA THR A 360 7.54 19.71 -24.00
C THR A 360 6.09 19.43 -24.40
N ALA A 361 5.17 19.62 -23.46
CA ALA A 361 3.75 19.50 -23.75
C ALA A 361 3.28 20.64 -24.66
N PRO A 362 2.51 20.37 -25.72
CA PRO A 362 1.97 21.42 -26.57
C PRO A 362 1.16 22.45 -25.78
N ASP A 363 1.17 23.70 -26.26
CA ASP A 363 0.35 24.75 -25.66
C ASP A 363 -1.13 24.53 -25.94
N GLY A 364 -1.97 24.73 -24.92
CA GLY A 364 -3.44 24.69 -25.04
C GLY A 364 -4.07 23.42 -24.48
N LEU A 365 -5.40 23.34 -24.62
CA LEU A 365 -6.17 22.20 -24.13
C LEU A 365 -5.86 20.93 -24.96
N PRO A 366 -5.90 19.74 -24.35
CA PRO A 366 -5.76 18.50 -25.10
C PRO A 366 -6.90 18.29 -26.09
N SER A 367 -6.66 17.46 -27.11
CA SER A 367 -7.75 16.97 -27.97
C SER A 367 -8.75 16.15 -27.17
N VAL A 368 -9.94 15.93 -27.74
CA VAL A 368 -10.98 15.09 -27.10
C VAL A 368 -10.45 13.67 -26.87
N GLU A 369 -9.69 13.11 -27.80
CA GLU A 369 -9.07 11.79 -27.72
C GLU A 369 -8.02 11.75 -26.60
N ALA A 370 -7.17 12.79 -26.52
CA ALA A 370 -6.16 12.93 -25.48
C ALA A 370 -6.80 13.06 -24.08
N ALA A 371 -7.85 13.88 -23.96
CA ALA A 371 -8.63 13.99 -22.73
C ALA A 371 -9.28 12.65 -22.35
N ARG A 372 -9.87 11.92 -23.30
CA ARG A 372 -10.47 10.59 -23.04
C ARG A 372 -9.48 9.60 -22.41
N MET A 373 -8.18 9.73 -22.66
CA MET A 373 -7.18 8.82 -22.08
C MET A 373 -6.95 9.04 -20.58
N ILE A 374 -7.06 10.28 -20.09
CA ILE A 374 -6.82 10.59 -18.66
C ILE A 374 -8.05 10.30 -17.80
N PHE A 375 -9.24 10.28 -18.39
CA PHE A 375 -10.47 9.99 -17.67
C PHE A 375 -10.73 8.47 -17.55
N PRO A 376 -11.35 8.00 -16.44
CA PRO A 376 -11.70 6.60 -16.29
C PRO A 376 -12.63 6.12 -17.41
N LYS A 377 -12.39 4.92 -17.96
CA LYS A 377 -13.13 4.37 -19.12
C LYS A 377 -14.66 4.38 -18.99
N ASN A 378 -15.18 4.34 -17.75
CA ASN A 378 -16.61 4.29 -17.47
C ASN A 378 -17.19 5.64 -17.02
N MET A 379 -16.39 6.71 -17.03
CA MET A 379 -16.87 8.02 -16.65
C MET A 379 -17.69 8.64 -17.78
N LYS A 380 -18.95 8.96 -17.51
CA LYS A 380 -19.87 9.58 -18.47
C LYS A 380 -19.72 11.10 -18.44
N VAL A 381 -18.62 11.62 -18.99
CA VAL A 381 -18.42 13.06 -19.16
C VAL A 381 -18.49 13.41 -20.64
N ASN A 382 -19.29 14.43 -20.97
CA ASN A 382 -19.28 15.02 -22.31
C ASN A 382 -18.03 15.89 -22.46
N LEU A 383 -16.92 15.25 -22.85
CA LEU A 383 -15.62 15.90 -22.95
C LEU A 383 -15.57 16.98 -24.03
N GLU A 384 -16.37 16.83 -25.10
CA GLU A 384 -16.51 17.85 -26.12
C GLU A 384 -17.13 19.12 -25.54
N ALA A 385 -18.24 18.99 -24.80
CA ALA A 385 -18.87 20.12 -24.13
C ALA A 385 -17.94 20.76 -23.09
N LEU A 386 -17.24 19.95 -22.29
CA LEU A 386 -16.28 20.43 -21.30
C LEU A 386 -15.14 21.22 -21.95
N LEU A 387 -14.47 20.65 -22.95
CA LEU A 387 -13.36 21.30 -23.66
C LEU A 387 -13.80 22.54 -24.41
N HIS A 388 -14.99 22.53 -25.02
CA HIS A 388 -15.55 23.70 -25.68
C HIS A 388 -15.85 24.82 -24.67
N GLN A 389 -16.49 24.50 -23.55
CA GLN A 389 -16.78 25.47 -22.48
C GLN A 389 -15.50 26.07 -21.90
N GLU A 390 -14.50 25.25 -21.63
CA GLU A 390 -13.20 25.72 -21.15
C GLU A 390 -12.53 26.60 -22.19
N MET A 391 -12.48 26.19 -23.46
CA MET A 391 -11.90 26.99 -24.54
C MET A 391 -12.55 28.39 -24.64
N GLU A 392 -13.89 28.47 -24.59
CA GLU A 392 -14.60 29.76 -24.60
C GLU A 392 -14.30 30.60 -23.35
N THR A 393 -14.23 29.97 -22.18
CA THR A 393 -13.84 30.63 -20.93
C THR A 393 -12.42 31.19 -21.00
N LEU A 394 -11.46 30.43 -21.54
CA LEU A 394 -10.08 30.86 -21.74
C LEU A 394 -10.00 32.04 -22.74
N LYS A 395 -10.77 32.00 -23.84
CA LYS A 395 -10.87 33.12 -24.80
C LYS A 395 -11.39 34.38 -24.12
N GLN A 396 -12.45 34.28 -23.34
CA GLN A 396 -13.03 35.41 -22.60
C GLN A 396 -12.03 36.00 -21.59
N ARG A 397 -11.34 35.15 -20.81
CA ARG A 397 -10.31 35.59 -19.85
C ARG A 397 -9.15 36.30 -20.54
N ARG A 398 -8.65 35.76 -21.65
CA ARG A 398 -7.58 36.40 -22.45
C ARG A 398 -8.03 37.76 -22.99
N ALA A 399 -9.27 37.86 -23.47
CA ALA A 399 -9.83 39.14 -23.92
C ALA A 399 -9.92 40.16 -22.77
N ALA A 400 -10.36 39.73 -21.58
CA ALA A 400 -10.42 40.59 -20.39
C ALA A 400 -9.03 41.06 -19.94
N LEU A 401 -8.04 40.17 -19.88
CA LEU A 401 -6.65 40.52 -19.53
C LEU A 401 -6.04 41.50 -20.53
N LYS A 402 -6.28 41.31 -21.83
CA LYS A 402 -5.84 42.26 -22.86
C LYS A 402 -6.46 43.65 -22.69
N ARG A 403 -7.73 43.73 -22.24
CA ARG A 403 -8.38 45.01 -21.93
C ARG A 403 -7.75 45.66 -20.71
N GLN A 404 -7.60 44.93 -19.61
CA GLN A 404 -6.96 45.41 -18.38
C GLN A 404 -5.53 45.91 -18.62
N SER A 405 -4.74 45.20 -19.42
CA SER A 405 -3.37 45.62 -19.78
C SER A 405 -3.35 46.92 -20.59
N LYS A 406 -4.30 47.08 -21.53
CA LYS A 406 -4.45 48.33 -22.30
C LYS A 406 -4.85 49.50 -21.40
N ASP A 407 -5.77 49.28 -20.48
CA ASP A 407 -6.24 50.31 -19.54
C ASP A 407 -5.13 50.72 -18.57
N ALA A 408 -4.40 49.75 -18.00
CA ALA A 408 -3.23 50.02 -17.15
C ALA A 408 -2.13 50.81 -17.89
N ALA A 409 -1.85 50.46 -19.15
CA ALA A 409 -0.89 51.21 -19.97
C ALA A 409 -1.37 52.64 -20.27
N LYS A 410 -2.68 52.85 -20.45
CA LYS A 410 -3.27 54.18 -20.64
C LYS A 410 -3.16 55.02 -19.36
N ASP A 411 -3.45 54.44 -18.21
CA ASP A 411 -3.32 55.11 -16.91
C ASP A 411 -1.88 55.47 -16.59
N GLN A 412 -0.93 54.57 -16.88
CA GLN A 412 0.49 54.85 -16.72
C GLN A 412 0.96 55.99 -17.62
N LYS A 413 0.50 56.04 -18.88
CA LYS A 413 0.77 57.17 -19.80
C LYS A 413 0.16 58.47 -19.26
N LEU A 414 -1.06 58.44 -18.73
CA LEU A 414 -1.71 59.61 -18.16
C LEU A 414 -0.97 60.14 -16.91
N LEU A 415 -0.52 59.25 -16.04
CA LEU A 415 0.29 59.59 -14.87
C LEU A 415 1.64 60.19 -15.27
N ALA A 416 2.31 59.61 -16.27
CA ALA A 416 3.55 60.14 -16.82
C ALA A 416 3.36 61.56 -17.40
N ALA A 417 2.28 61.78 -18.16
CA ALA A 417 1.94 63.09 -18.69
C ALA A 417 1.63 64.12 -17.59
N LYS A 418 0.90 63.73 -16.54
CA LYS A 418 0.64 64.60 -15.37
C LYS A 418 1.93 64.97 -14.65
N ARG A 419 2.85 64.01 -14.43
CA ARG A 419 4.16 64.26 -13.82
C ARG A 419 4.99 65.24 -14.65
N GLN A 420 5.02 65.10 -15.98
CA GLN A 420 5.71 66.04 -16.86
C GLN A 420 5.13 67.46 -16.77
N ARG A 421 3.80 67.61 -16.69
CA ARG A 421 3.17 68.93 -16.51
C ARG A 421 3.56 69.59 -15.19
N LEU A 422 3.59 68.83 -14.09
CA LEU A 422 4.02 69.33 -12.79
C LEU A 422 5.49 69.74 -12.77
N LEU A 423 6.37 69.00 -13.46
CA LEU A 423 7.77 69.36 -13.60
C LEU A 423 8.00 70.62 -14.42
N LYS A 424 7.16 70.90 -15.43
CA LYS A 424 7.22 72.14 -16.22
C LYS A 424 6.66 73.37 -15.48
N ALA A 425 5.86 73.15 -14.45
CA ALA A 425 5.25 74.22 -13.66
C ALA A 425 6.11 74.65 -12.46
N ARG A 426 7.15 73.87 -12.13
CA ARG A 426 8.22 74.23 -11.20
C ARG A 426 9.36 74.82 -12.00
#